data_AF-F6G6I3-F1
#
_entry.id   AF-F6G6I3-F1
#
_cell.length_a   1.000
_cell.length_b   1.000
_cell.length_c   1.000
_cell.angle_alpha   90.00
_cell.angle_beta   90.00
_cell.angle_gamma   90.00
#
_symmetry.space_group_name_H-M   'P 1'
#
loop_
_entity.id
_entity.type
_entity.pdbx_description
1 polymer ?
#
loop_
_entity_poly.entity_id
_entity_poly.type
_entity_poly.pdbx_seq_one_letter_code
_entity_poly.pdbx_strand_id
1 'polypeptide(L)'
;MSGLPIVSAQERMAERRGVKLLLLGKSGIGKTTRLKDLDAATTLFIDVEAGDLSVADWPGDAVRPASWPETRDFFAFLAGPDKSLPPQSPFSQAHYDHVVEKFGDPAQLERYQTFFVDSITQLSRQCFAWCKTQPGATSDRSGKPDVRAAYGLLGQEMVGALTHLQHARGKNVVFVAILDERLDDYNRKVFVPQIEGSKTGLELPGIVDEVVTFAEIKAEDGSSYRAFVTHTVNPFGFPAKDRSGRLDLMEPPHLGALIAKCAGAAHPAAHLYATPDTPANTTEYAEHTA
;
A
#
# COMPACT_ATOMS: atom_id res chain seq x y z
N MET A 1 -20.61 -30.07 17.98
CA MET A 1 -20.64 -28.62 18.23
C MET A 1 -19.33 -28.05 17.71
N SER A 2 -19.35 -27.28 16.63
CA SER A 2 -18.17 -26.51 16.21
C SER A 2 -17.94 -25.41 17.24
N GLY A 3 -16.83 -25.46 17.97
CA GLY A 3 -16.46 -24.40 18.89
C GLY A 3 -16.24 -23.07 18.17
N LEU A 4 -16.17 -21.98 18.94
CA LEU A 4 -15.72 -20.69 18.39
C LEU A 4 -14.35 -20.89 17.71
N PRO A 5 -14.13 -20.43 16.47
CA PRO A 5 -12.89 -20.60 15.74
C PRO A 5 -11.80 -19.65 16.28
N ILE A 6 -11.33 -19.90 17.51
CA ILE A 6 -10.31 -19.10 18.17
C ILE A 6 -8.94 -19.52 17.63
N VAL A 7 -8.22 -18.58 17.03
CA VAL A 7 -6.80 -18.74 16.68
C VAL A 7 -5.97 -18.44 17.93
N SER A 8 -5.17 -19.40 18.37
CA SER A 8 -4.30 -19.26 19.54
C SER A 8 -3.20 -18.22 19.31
N ALA A 9 -2.59 -17.72 20.39
CA ALA A 9 -1.47 -16.79 20.28
C ALA A 9 -0.29 -17.40 19.50
N GLN A 10 -0.03 -18.70 19.66
CA GLN A 10 1.04 -19.40 18.96
C GLN A 10 0.74 -19.53 17.46
N GLU A 11 -0.49 -19.90 17.08
CA GLU A 11 -0.90 -19.97 15.67
C GLU A 11 -0.82 -18.58 15.02
N ARG A 12 -1.35 -17.54 15.67
CA ARG A 12 -1.29 -16.15 15.20
C ARG A 12 0.14 -15.63 15.03
N MET A 13 1.08 -16.08 15.86
CA MET A 13 2.50 -15.70 15.78
C MET A 13 3.26 -16.51 14.72
N ALA A 14 2.83 -17.74 14.44
CA ALA A 14 3.39 -18.59 13.39
C ALA A 14 2.90 -18.19 11.98
N GLU A 15 1.72 -17.57 11.88
CA GLU A 15 1.21 -17.05 10.61
C GLU A 15 2.12 -15.97 10.03
N ARG A 16 2.60 -16.22 8.81
CA ARG A 16 3.33 -15.21 8.04
C ARG A 16 2.45 -13.99 7.84
N ARG A 17 2.93 -12.84 8.31
CA ARG A 17 2.30 -11.54 8.07
C ARG A 17 2.94 -10.91 6.84
N GLY A 18 2.12 -10.56 5.86
CA GLY A 18 2.55 -9.77 4.70
C GLY A 18 2.33 -8.28 4.97
N VAL A 19 3.28 -7.45 4.55
CA VAL A 19 3.22 -5.98 4.72
C VAL A 19 2.45 -5.37 3.54
N LYS A 20 1.47 -4.50 3.83
CA LYS A 20 0.78 -3.70 2.82
C LYS A 20 1.37 -2.30 2.81
N LEU A 21 2.03 -1.93 1.73
CA LEU A 21 2.82 -0.71 1.65
C LEU A 21 2.36 0.15 0.48
N LEU A 22 2.20 1.45 0.74
CA LEU A 22 2.07 2.47 -0.29
C LEU A 22 3.42 3.19 -0.46
N LEU A 23 4.03 3.08 -1.64
CA LEU A 23 5.24 3.78 -2.03
C LEU A 23 4.90 5.01 -2.86
N LEU A 24 5.07 6.18 -2.25
CA LEU A 24 4.86 7.50 -2.84
C LEU A 24 6.18 8.11 -3.31
N GLY A 25 6.12 9.00 -4.29
CA GLY A 25 7.29 9.79 -4.69
C GLY A 25 7.08 10.52 -6.01
N LYS A 26 7.84 11.60 -6.21
CA LYS A 26 7.78 12.41 -7.43
C LYS A 26 8.02 11.56 -8.68
N SER A 27 7.53 12.00 -9.83
CA SER A 27 7.86 11.34 -11.10
C SER A 27 9.38 11.30 -11.32
N GLY A 28 9.90 10.21 -11.88
CA GLY A 28 11.32 10.04 -12.17
C GLY A 28 12.25 9.76 -10.98
N ILE A 29 11.75 9.70 -9.73
CA ILE A 29 12.62 9.44 -8.56
C ILE A 29 13.15 7.99 -8.47
N GLY A 30 12.59 7.07 -9.26
CA GLY A 30 12.99 5.66 -9.30
C GLY A 30 12.14 4.74 -8.42
N LYS A 31 10.82 5.00 -8.30
CA LYS A 31 9.91 4.12 -7.54
C LYS A 31 9.89 2.70 -8.11
N THR A 32 9.70 2.57 -9.43
CA THR A 32 9.68 1.30 -10.16
C THR A 32 11.00 0.52 -9.99
N THR A 33 12.15 1.21 -9.95
CA THR A 33 13.44 0.53 -9.76
C THR A 33 13.61 -0.10 -8.38
N ARG A 34 12.75 0.24 -7.40
CA ARG A 34 12.71 -0.46 -6.10
C ARG A 34 12.26 -1.91 -6.24
N LEU A 35 11.65 -2.29 -7.36
CA LEU A 35 11.40 -3.69 -7.72
C LEU A 35 12.69 -4.52 -7.72
N LYS A 36 13.84 -3.92 -8.08
CA LYS A 36 15.16 -4.58 -8.07
C LYS A 36 15.70 -4.88 -6.67
N ASP A 37 15.12 -4.28 -5.64
CA ASP A 37 15.47 -4.53 -4.24
C ASP A 37 14.76 -5.78 -3.69
N LEU A 38 13.91 -6.43 -4.50
CA LEU A 38 13.13 -7.61 -4.15
C LEU A 38 13.66 -8.85 -4.88
N ASP A 39 13.45 -10.01 -4.28
CA ASP A 39 13.76 -11.28 -4.92
C ASP A 39 12.81 -11.54 -6.11
N ALA A 40 13.37 -11.56 -7.32
CA ALA A 40 12.65 -11.77 -8.57
C ALA A 40 11.94 -13.13 -8.64
N ALA A 41 12.47 -14.18 -8.01
CA ALA A 41 11.86 -15.51 -8.05
C ALA A 41 10.57 -15.60 -7.22
N THR A 42 10.39 -14.67 -6.28
CA THR A 42 9.27 -14.64 -5.34
C THR A 42 8.47 -13.34 -5.43
N THR A 43 8.67 -12.53 -6.46
CA THR A 43 7.91 -11.29 -6.66
C THR A 43 7.17 -11.35 -7.99
N LEU A 44 5.87 -11.05 -7.95
CA LEU A 44 5.06 -10.83 -9.15
C LEU A 44 4.90 -9.34 -9.37
N PHE A 45 5.28 -8.88 -10.56
CA PHE A 45 5.11 -7.50 -10.99
C PHE A 45 3.76 -7.31 -11.69
N ILE A 46 2.93 -6.37 -11.21
CA ILE A 46 1.66 -5.99 -11.82
C ILE A 46 1.88 -4.63 -12.48
N ASP A 47 2.23 -4.66 -13.76
CA ASP A 47 2.59 -3.50 -14.57
C ASP A 47 1.34 -2.94 -15.26
N VAL A 48 0.73 -1.94 -14.61
CA VAL A 48 -0.42 -1.20 -15.12
C VAL A 48 0.03 -0.02 -16.00
N GLU A 49 1.21 0.53 -15.73
CA GLU A 49 1.73 1.73 -16.41
C GLU A 49 2.32 1.43 -17.79
N ALA A 50 2.64 0.16 -18.09
CA ALA A 50 3.41 -0.27 -19.26
C ALA A 50 4.76 0.49 -19.38
N GLY A 51 5.29 0.92 -18.22
CA GLY A 51 6.45 1.79 -18.05
C GLY A 51 7.69 1.05 -17.54
N ASP A 52 7.87 -0.20 -17.96
CA ASP A 52 8.89 -1.13 -17.48
C ASP A 52 10.31 -0.83 -17.97
N LEU A 53 10.52 0.22 -18.76
CA LEU A 53 11.84 0.66 -19.26
C LEU A 53 12.91 0.72 -18.16
N SER A 54 12.54 1.14 -16.95
CA SER A 54 13.48 1.27 -15.82
C SER A 54 13.86 -0.07 -15.17
N VAL A 55 13.16 -1.15 -15.52
CA VAL A 55 13.32 -2.51 -14.99
C VAL A 55 13.30 -3.56 -16.11
N ALA A 56 13.61 -3.18 -17.35
CA ALA A 56 13.58 -4.09 -18.51
C ALA A 56 14.56 -5.28 -18.38
N ASP A 57 15.59 -5.12 -17.56
CA ASP A 57 16.58 -6.14 -17.19
C ASP A 57 16.19 -6.98 -15.96
N TRP A 58 15.06 -6.68 -15.31
CA TRP A 58 14.61 -7.40 -14.13
C TRP A 58 14.03 -8.77 -14.53
N PRO A 59 14.54 -9.88 -14.00
CA PRO A 59 14.24 -11.23 -14.53
C PRO A 59 12.95 -11.84 -13.96
N GLY A 60 12.18 -11.09 -13.19
CA GLY A 60 10.97 -11.60 -12.52
C GLY A 60 9.74 -11.60 -13.41
N ASP A 61 8.71 -12.31 -12.95
CA ASP A 61 7.46 -12.46 -13.69
C ASP A 61 6.60 -11.20 -13.61
N ALA A 62 5.87 -10.92 -14.69
CA ALA A 62 4.98 -9.77 -14.78
C ALA A 62 3.62 -10.11 -15.41
N VAL A 63 2.57 -9.44 -14.93
CA VAL A 63 1.24 -9.38 -15.55
C VAL A 63 0.90 -7.93 -15.90
N ARG A 64 0.20 -7.73 -17.02
CA ARG A 64 -0.11 -6.41 -17.58
C ARG A 64 -1.62 -6.27 -17.85
N PRO A 65 -2.43 -5.89 -16.84
CA PRO A 65 -3.86 -5.70 -17.04
C PRO A 65 -4.13 -4.54 -18.01
N ALA A 66 -4.84 -4.80 -19.10
CA ALA A 66 -5.16 -3.83 -20.14
C ALA A 66 -6.47 -3.07 -19.89
N SER A 67 -7.34 -3.57 -19.01
CA SER A 67 -8.62 -2.91 -18.66
C SER A 67 -8.94 -2.96 -17.16
N TRP A 68 -9.84 -2.07 -16.70
CA TRP A 68 -10.31 -2.09 -15.31
C TRP A 68 -11.00 -3.42 -14.92
N PRO A 69 -11.88 -4.02 -15.74
CA PRO A 69 -12.42 -5.35 -15.46
C PRO A 69 -11.32 -6.40 -15.28
N GLU A 70 -10.31 -6.40 -16.14
CA GLU A 70 -9.20 -7.33 -16.04
C GLU A 70 -8.36 -7.13 -14.77
N THR A 71 -8.15 -5.88 -14.34
CA THR A 71 -7.53 -5.62 -13.02
C THR A 71 -8.35 -6.27 -11.90
N ARG A 72 -9.69 -6.15 -11.92
CA ARG A 72 -10.53 -6.80 -10.91
C ARG A 72 -10.41 -8.32 -10.96
N ASP A 73 -10.34 -8.90 -12.16
CA ASP A 73 -10.12 -10.34 -12.32
C ASP A 73 -8.80 -10.76 -11.66
N PHE A 74 -7.71 -10.05 -11.96
CA PHE A 74 -6.41 -10.32 -11.36
C PHE A 74 -6.45 -10.15 -9.84
N PHE A 75 -7.05 -9.08 -9.31
CA PHE A 75 -7.10 -8.87 -7.86
C PHE A 75 -7.92 -9.94 -7.15
N ALA A 76 -9.02 -10.41 -7.74
CA ALA A 76 -9.75 -11.56 -7.24
C ALA A 76 -8.87 -12.83 -7.23
N PHE A 77 -8.14 -13.07 -8.32
CA PHE A 77 -7.24 -14.22 -8.41
C PHE A 77 -6.10 -14.17 -7.38
N LEU A 78 -5.53 -12.98 -7.15
CA LEU A 78 -4.41 -12.75 -6.23
C LEU A 78 -4.80 -12.81 -4.75
N ALA A 79 -6.00 -12.35 -4.38
CA ALA A 79 -6.44 -12.26 -2.99
C ALA A 79 -7.42 -13.35 -2.56
N GLY A 80 -8.00 -14.10 -3.51
CA GLY A 80 -9.04 -15.08 -3.24
C GLY A 80 -10.43 -14.45 -3.15
N PRO A 81 -11.48 -15.25 -2.91
CA PRO A 81 -12.85 -14.76 -2.83
C PRO A 81 -13.12 -14.05 -1.49
N ASP A 82 -13.92 -12.99 -1.53
CA ASP A 82 -14.64 -12.49 -0.36
C ASP A 82 -15.97 -13.24 -0.25
N LYS A 83 -16.03 -14.17 0.71
CA LYS A 83 -17.20 -15.03 0.94
C LYS A 83 -18.40 -14.29 1.54
N SER A 84 -18.22 -13.04 1.98
CA SER A 84 -19.32 -12.21 2.50
C SER A 84 -20.09 -11.50 1.40
N LEU A 85 -19.53 -11.41 0.20
CA LEU A 85 -20.14 -10.70 -0.92
C LEU A 85 -21.21 -11.53 -1.64
N PRO A 86 -22.30 -10.89 -2.09
CA PRO A 86 -23.28 -11.53 -2.98
C PRO A 86 -22.64 -12.04 -4.28
N PRO A 87 -23.17 -13.10 -4.92
CA PRO A 87 -22.57 -13.72 -6.12
C PRO A 87 -22.30 -12.75 -7.29
N GLN A 88 -23.15 -11.76 -7.48
CA GLN A 88 -23.06 -10.77 -8.55
C GLN A 88 -22.03 -9.67 -8.30
N SER A 89 -21.51 -9.55 -7.07
CA SER A 89 -20.55 -8.52 -6.72
C SER A 89 -19.15 -8.89 -7.22
N PRO A 90 -18.34 -7.90 -7.66
CA PRO A 90 -16.92 -8.12 -7.85
C PRO A 90 -16.30 -8.73 -6.59
N PHE A 91 -15.31 -9.61 -6.77
CA PHE A 91 -14.60 -10.32 -5.70
C PHE A 91 -15.41 -11.37 -4.92
N SER A 92 -16.67 -11.62 -5.28
CA SER A 92 -17.46 -12.72 -4.70
C SER A 92 -16.86 -14.09 -4.99
N GLN A 93 -17.36 -15.14 -4.32
CA GLN A 93 -17.00 -16.52 -4.64
C GLN A 93 -17.27 -16.86 -6.11
N ALA A 94 -18.41 -16.47 -6.67
CA ALA A 94 -18.75 -16.74 -8.07
C ALA A 94 -17.82 -16.01 -9.05
N HIS A 95 -17.42 -14.77 -8.72
CA HIS A 95 -16.41 -14.06 -9.50
C HIS A 95 -15.04 -14.76 -9.42
N TYR A 96 -14.64 -15.21 -8.22
CA TYR A 96 -13.40 -15.95 -8.04
C TYR A 96 -13.37 -17.25 -8.84
N ASP A 97 -14.44 -18.04 -8.78
CA ASP A 97 -14.55 -19.31 -9.52
C ASP A 97 -14.39 -19.07 -11.03
N HIS A 98 -15.03 -18.02 -11.56
CA HIS A 98 -14.88 -17.61 -12.96
C HIS A 98 -13.44 -17.25 -13.34
N VAL A 99 -12.73 -16.50 -12.49
CA VAL A 99 -11.33 -16.14 -12.78
C VAL A 99 -10.38 -17.32 -12.62
N VAL A 100 -10.69 -18.29 -11.76
CA VAL A 100 -9.94 -19.56 -11.66
C VAL A 100 -10.12 -20.39 -12.93
N GLU A 101 -11.32 -20.47 -13.50
CA GLU A 101 -11.53 -21.10 -14.81
C GLU A 101 -10.71 -20.43 -15.92
N LYS A 102 -10.58 -19.09 -15.84
CA LYS A 102 -9.87 -18.27 -16.83
C LYS A 102 -8.34 -18.34 -16.69
N PHE A 103 -7.81 -18.28 -15.48
CA PHE A 103 -6.36 -18.16 -15.21
C PHE A 103 -5.70 -19.47 -14.74
N GLY A 104 -6.50 -20.51 -14.46
CA GLY A 104 -6.03 -21.81 -14.02
C GLY A 104 -5.83 -21.89 -12.50
N ASP A 105 -5.04 -22.86 -12.07
CA ASP A 105 -4.87 -23.21 -10.65
C ASP A 105 -4.20 -22.08 -9.86
N PRO A 106 -4.82 -21.54 -8.79
CA PRO A 106 -4.23 -20.56 -7.89
C PRO A 106 -2.92 -21.01 -7.21
N ALA A 107 -2.63 -22.32 -7.17
CA ALA A 107 -1.37 -22.85 -6.63
C ALA A 107 -0.14 -22.23 -7.33
N GLN A 108 -0.28 -21.75 -8.58
CA GLN A 108 0.76 -20.99 -9.28
C GLN A 108 1.22 -19.72 -8.54
N LEU A 109 0.37 -19.16 -7.67
CA LEU A 109 0.65 -17.96 -6.88
C LEU A 109 1.40 -18.26 -5.57
N GLU A 110 1.51 -19.52 -5.16
CA GLU A 110 2.10 -19.91 -3.88
C GLU A 110 3.56 -19.48 -3.78
N ARG A 111 4.32 -19.59 -4.87
CA ARG A 111 5.73 -19.18 -4.96
C ARG A 111 5.96 -17.69 -4.68
N TYR A 112 4.99 -16.83 -5.00
CA TYR A 112 5.16 -15.40 -4.83
C TYR A 112 4.95 -15.01 -3.37
N GLN A 113 5.85 -14.20 -2.85
CA GLN A 113 5.80 -13.60 -1.53
C GLN A 113 5.34 -12.14 -1.60
N THR A 114 5.57 -11.48 -2.74
CA THR A 114 5.30 -10.05 -2.92
C THR A 114 4.56 -9.80 -4.23
N PHE A 115 3.53 -8.98 -4.16
CA PHE A 115 2.85 -8.38 -5.31
C PHE A 115 3.25 -6.91 -5.40
N PHE A 116 3.88 -6.51 -6.50
CA PHE A 116 4.32 -5.13 -6.73
C PHE A 116 3.44 -4.49 -7.80
N VAL A 117 2.55 -3.59 -7.39
CA VAL A 117 1.55 -2.93 -8.26
C VAL A 117 2.05 -1.56 -8.68
N ASP A 118 2.46 -1.43 -9.94
CA ASP A 118 2.96 -0.17 -10.53
C ASP A 118 2.13 0.26 -11.74
N SER A 119 1.35 1.33 -11.70
CA SER A 119 1.05 2.17 -10.53
C SER A 119 -0.45 2.26 -10.27
N ILE A 120 -0.82 2.51 -9.02
CA ILE A 120 -2.21 2.83 -8.69
C ILE A 120 -2.61 4.21 -9.24
N THR A 121 -1.64 5.07 -9.59
CA THR A 121 -1.87 6.29 -10.36
C THR A 121 -2.44 5.97 -11.73
N GLN A 122 -1.79 5.10 -12.51
CA GLN A 122 -2.34 4.69 -13.80
C GLN A 122 -3.62 3.88 -13.66
N LEU A 123 -3.68 3.02 -12.64
CA LEU A 123 -4.89 2.23 -12.35
C LEU A 123 -6.12 3.12 -12.12
N SER A 124 -5.96 4.22 -11.38
CA SER A 124 -7.06 5.16 -11.13
C SER A 124 -7.61 5.81 -12.41
N ARG A 125 -6.73 6.09 -13.38
CA ARG A 125 -7.13 6.62 -14.70
C ARG A 125 -7.89 5.59 -15.51
N GLN A 126 -7.41 4.35 -15.53
CA GLN A 126 -8.07 3.23 -16.20
C GLN A 126 -9.45 2.94 -15.58
N CYS A 127 -9.55 2.94 -14.24
CA CYS A 127 -10.81 2.83 -13.53
C CYS A 127 -11.76 3.96 -13.91
N PHE A 128 -11.29 5.22 -13.89
CA PHE A 128 -12.15 6.35 -14.19
C PHE A 128 -12.66 6.35 -15.65
N ALA A 129 -11.80 5.92 -16.59
CA ALA A 129 -12.22 5.72 -17.98
C ALA A 129 -13.37 4.70 -18.06
N TRP A 130 -13.29 3.58 -17.34
CA TRP A 130 -14.35 2.60 -17.25
C TRP A 130 -15.60 3.11 -16.52
N CYS A 131 -15.45 3.86 -15.43
CA CYS A 131 -16.59 4.41 -14.67
C CYS A 131 -17.46 5.33 -15.55
N LYS A 132 -16.85 6.11 -16.45
CA LYS A 132 -17.57 6.98 -17.38
C LYS A 132 -18.42 6.23 -18.42
N THR A 133 -18.19 4.94 -18.64
CA THR A 133 -18.98 4.12 -19.58
C THR A 133 -20.10 3.35 -18.89
N GLN A 134 -20.21 3.42 -17.56
CA GLN A 134 -21.22 2.67 -16.83
C GLN A 134 -22.60 3.33 -16.95
N PRO A 135 -23.70 2.55 -16.90
CA PRO A 135 -25.05 3.08 -17.02
C PRO A 135 -25.35 4.23 -16.05
N GLY A 136 -24.86 4.13 -14.81
CA GLY A 136 -25.03 5.16 -13.77
C GLY A 136 -24.24 6.46 -14.00
N ALA A 137 -23.37 6.53 -15.00
CA ALA A 137 -22.62 7.72 -15.38
C ALA A 137 -23.29 8.53 -16.49
N THR A 138 -24.57 8.27 -16.78
CA THR A 138 -25.41 9.07 -17.68
C THR A 138 -26.62 9.60 -16.94
N SER A 139 -26.97 10.86 -17.15
CA SER A 139 -28.14 11.48 -16.51
C SER A 139 -29.45 11.00 -17.14
N ASP A 140 -30.30 10.33 -16.38
CA ASP A 140 -31.64 9.90 -16.84
C ASP A 140 -32.51 11.06 -17.33
N ARG A 141 -32.29 12.27 -16.79
CA ARG A 141 -33.04 13.48 -17.15
C ARG A 141 -32.61 14.06 -18.48
N SER A 142 -31.31 14.02 -18.79
CA SER A 142 -30.73 14.79 -19.91
C SER A 142 -30.02 13.94 -20.98
N GLY A 143 -29.78 12.66 -20.72
CA GLY A 143 -28.98 11.77 -21.58
C GLY A 143 -27.50 12.15 -21.67
N LYS A 144 -27.04 13.16 -20.92
CA LYS A 144 -25.66 13.65 -20.94
C LYS A 144 -24.80 12.91 -19.90
N PRO A 145 -23.47 12.82 -20.09
CA PRO A 145 -22.56 12.25 -19.11
C PRO A 145 -22.68 12.94 -17.73
N ASP A 146 -22.90 12.15 -16.70
CA ASP A 146 -22.88 12.56 -15.30
C ASP A 146 -21.49 12.26 -14.69
N VAL A 147 -20.63 13.26 -14.79
CA VAL A 147 -19.25 13.17 -14.27
C VAL A 147 -19.22 13.01 -12.75
N ARG A 148 -20.20 13.55 -12.01
CA ARG A 148 -20.26 13.41 -10.55
C ARG A 148 -20.57 11.98 -10.15
N ALA A 149 -21.52 11.36 -10.82
CA ALA A 149 -21.82 9.94 -10.62
C ALA A 149 -20.61 9.05 -10.95
N ALA A 150 -19.89 9.35 -12.04
CA ALA A 150 -18.65 8.64 -12.39
C ALA A 150 -17.56 8.76 -11.31
N TYR A 151 -17.37 9.93 -10.70
CA TYR A 151 -16.44 10.09 -9.57
C TYR A 151 -16.89 9.35 -8.31
N GLY A 152 -18.20 9.30 -8.04
CA GLY A 152 -18.77 8.52 -6.95
C GLY A 152 -18.46 7.03 -7.12
N LEU A 153 -18.67 6.49 -8.33
CA LEU A 153 -18.35 5.11 -8.67
C LEU A 153 -16.85 4.82 -8.63
N LEU A 154 -16.02 5.72 -9.17
CA LEU A 154 -14.56 5.61 -9.13
C LEU A 154 -14.05 5.40 -7.70
N GLY A 155 -14.54 6.22 -6.76
CA GLY A 155 -14.16 6.09 -5.36
C GLY A 155 -14.60 4.77 -4.73
N GLN A 156 -15.75 4.21 -5.12
CA GLN A 156 -16.21 2.91 -4.65
C GLN A 156 -15.36 1.77 -5.23
N GLU A 157 -15.13 1.78 -6.54
CA GLU A 157 -14.38 0.75 -7.27
C GLU A 157 -12.90 0.70 -6.83
N MET A 158 -12.22 1.85 -6.77
CA MET A 158 -10.81 1.91 -6.37
C MET A 158 -10.61 1.50 -4.91
N VAL A 159 -11.41 2.02 -3.98
CA VAL A 159 -11.32 1.63 -2.56
C VAL A 159 -11.61 0.14 -2.40
N GLY A 160 -12.65 -0.37 -3.06
CA GLY A 160 -13.00 -1.78 -3.02
C GLY A 160 -11.88 -2.68 -3.53
N ALA A 161 -11.28 -2.36 -4.68
CA ALA A 161 -10.20 -3.14 -5.26
C ALA A 161 -8.91 -3.12 -4.39
N LEU A 162 -8.50 -1.94 -3.89
CA LEU A 162 -7.30 -1.83 -3.05
C LEU A 162 -7.48 -2.50 -1.69
N THR A 163 -8.69 -2.39 -1.10
CA THR A 163 -9.04 -3.11 0.14
C THR A 163 -9.07 -4.62 -0.09
N HIS A 164 -9.63 -5.07 -1.21
CA HIS A 164 -9.65 -6.49 -1.54
C HIS A 164 -8.23 -7.06 -1.66
N LEU A 165 -7.32 -6.37 -2.36
CA LEU A 165 -5.93 -6.83 -2.50
C LEU A 165 -5.15 -6.78 -1.16
N GLN A 166 -5.54 -5.90 -0.22
CA GLN A 166 -5.05 -5.95 1.16
C GLN A 166 -5.36 -7.29 1.85
N HIS A 167 -6.40 -8.01 1.43
CA HIS A 167 -6.75 -9.32 1.99
C HIS A 167 -5.93 -10.50 1.46
N ALA A 168 -4.99 -10.29 0.51
CA ALA A 168 -4.03 -11.31 0.10
C ALA A 168 -3.16 -11.77 1.29
N ARG A 169 -3.60 -12.81 2.00
CA ARG A 169 -3.00 -13.28 3.27
C ARG A 169 -1.59 -13.80 3.04
N GLY A 170 -0.68 -13.50 3.96
CA GLY A 170 0.72 -13.94 3.90
C GLY A 170 1.59 -13.31 2.81
N LYS A 171 1.01 -12.50 1.90
CA LYS A 171 1.71 -11.83 0.80
C LYS A 171 1.99 -10.37 1.15
N ASN A 172 3.17 -9.87 0.83
CA ASN A 172 3.42 -8.44 0.80
C ASN A 172 2.69 -7.84 -0.42
N VAL A 173 2.14 -6.64 -0.28
CA VAL A 173 1.55 -5.90 -1.41
C VAL A 173 2.11 -4.49 -1.39
N VAL A 174 2.76 -4.12 -2.48
CA VAL A 174 3.34 -2.79 -2.67
C VAL A 174 2.52 -2.06 -3.72
N PHE A 175 1.89 -0.96 -3.33
CA PHE A 175 1.22 -0.05 -4.24
C PHE A 175 2.13 1.12 -4.54
N VAL A 176 2.41 1.39 -5.81
CA VAL A 176 3.21 2.55 -6.22
C VAL A 176 2.28 3.66 -6.69
N ALA A 177 2.51 4.89 -6.23
CA ALA A 177 1.82 6.07 -6.76
C ALA A 177 2.76 7.26 -6.94
N ILE A 178 2.42 8.13 -7.89
CA ILE A 178 3.08 9.42 -8.04
C ILE A 178 2.62 10.32 -6.87
N LEU A 179 3.55 11.13 -6.35
CA LEU A 179 3.28 12.17 -5.37
C LEU A 179 3.44 13.53 -6.03
N ASP A 180 2.35 14.30 -6.10
CA ASP A 180 2.37 15.69 -6.56
C ASP A 180 2.73 16.63 -5.41
N GLU A 181 3.49 17.68 -5.71
CA GLU A 181 3.62 18.87 -4.85
C GLU A 181 2.67 19.93 -5.39
N ARG A 182 1.77 20.43 -4.53
CA ARG A 182 0.81 21.49 -4.86
C ARG A 182 0.93 22.62 -3.85
N LEU A 183 0.37 23.77 -4.21
CA LEU A 183 0.18 24.88 -3.29
C LEU A 183 -1.27 24.89 -2.82
N ASP A 184 -1.48 25.00 -1.52
CA ASP A 184 -2.81 25.25 -0.95
C ASP A 184 -3.22 26.72 -1.12
N ASP A 185 -4.43 27.07 -0.67
CA ASP A 185 -4.98 28.43 -0.75
C ASP A 185 -4.15 29.47 0.05
N TYR A 186 -3.24 29.00 0.91
CA TYR A 186 -2.34 29.82 1.71
C TYR A 186 -0.89 29.80 1.19
N ASN A 187 -0.67 29.32 -0.03
CA ASN A 187 0.63 29.22 -0.69
C ASN A 187 1.61 28.30 0.05
N ARG A 188 1.11 27.32 0.81
CA ARG A 188 1.90 26.31 1.50
C ARG A 188 2.00 25.07 0.62
N LYS A 189 3.17 24.44 0.65
CA LYS A 189 3.41 23.17 -0.06
C LYS A 189 2.59 22.06 0.60
N VAL A 190 1.79 21.38 -0.18
CA VAL A 190 1.05 20.17 0.20
C VAL A 190 1.38 19.05 -0.77
N PHE A 191 1.60 17.86 -0.24
CA PHE A 191 1.94 16.68 -1.02
C PHE A 191 0.75 15.74 -1.09
N VAL A 192 0.30 15.41 -2.30
CA VAL A 192 -0.90 14.61 -2.52
C VAL A 192 -0.63 13.49 -3.53
N PRO A 193 -1.03 12.24 -3.25
CA PRO A 193 -0.95 11.17 -4.24
C PRO A 193 -1.73 11.55 -5.51
N GLN A 194 -1.12 11.35 -6.67
CA GLN A 194 -1.77 11.56 -7.96
C GLN A 194 -2.71 10.39 -8.25
N ILE A 195 -3.95 10.51 -7.77
CA ILE A 195 -5.02 9.54 -7.93
C ILE A 195 -6.27 10.29 -8.43
N GLU A 196 -6.99 9.69 -9.38
CA GLU A 196 -8.26 10.25 -9.84
C GLU A 196 -9.29 10.29 -8.70
N GLY A 197 -9.93 11.44 -8.50
CA GLY A 197 -10.87 11.68 -7.41
C GLY A 197 -10.22 11.80 -6.02
N SER A 198 -10.96 12.32 -5.04
CA SER A 198 -10.44 12.56 -3.69
C SER A 198 -10.58 11.36 -2.73
N LYS A 199 -11.66 10.58 -2.87
CA LYS A 199 -12.02 9.52 -1.92
C LYS A 199 -10.91 8.48 -1.73
N THR A 200 -10.38 7.95 -2.83
CA THR A 200 -9.34 6.91 -2.80
C THR A 200 -8.09 7.41 -2.06
N GLY A 201 -7.60 8.60 -2.39
CA GLY A 201 -6.40 9.15 -1.73
C GLY A 201 -6.58 9.38 -0.23
N LEU A 202 -7.80 9.75 0.21
CA LEU A 202 -8.12 9.96 1.63
C LEU A 202 -8.23 8.64 2.42
N GLU A 203 -8.77 7.59 1.81
CA GLU A 203 -8.97 6.29 2.49
C GLU A 203 -7.75 5.39 2.42
N LEU A 204 -6.87 5.57 1.44
CA LEU A 204 -5.71 4.71 1.21
C LEU A 204 -4.78 4.54 2.42
N PRO A 205 -4.47 5.59 3.22
CA PRO A 205 -3.73 5.42 4.47
C PRO A 205 -4.45 4.55 5.50
N GLY A 206 -5.78 4.39 5.43
CA GLY A 206 -6.52 3.45 6.28
C GLY A 206 -6.41 1.99 5.81
N ILE A 207 -6.20 1.78 4.51
CA ILE A 207 -6.15 0.46 3.86
C ILE A 207 -4.80 -0.22 4.08
N VAL A 208 -3.69 0.50 3.90
CA VAL A 208 -2.34 -0.06 3.98
C VAL A 208 -1.80 -0.09 5.40
N ASP A 209 -0.77 -0.88 5.68
CA ASP A 209 -0.04 -0.84 6.95
C ASP A 209 0.94 0.33 6.95
N GLU A 210 1.67 0.49 5.85
CA GLU A 210 2.78 1.43 5.69
C GLU A 210 2.47 2.45 4.59
N VAL A 211 2.72 3.73 4.85
CA VAL A 211 2.77 4.79 3.83
C VAL A 211 4.18 5.35 3.84
N VAL A 212 4.87 5.26 2.72
CA VAL A 212 6.30 5.57 2.62
C VAL A 212 6.51 6.53 1.46
N THR A 213 7.13 7.67 1.73
CA THR A 213 7.50 8.62 0.69
C THR A 213 8.97 8.45 0.32
N PHE A 214 9.23 8.07 -0.92
CA PHE A 214 10.56 8.10 -1.52
C PHE A 214 10.88 9.52 -1.98
N ALA A 215 11.83 10.16 -1.30
CA ALA A 215 12.18 11.55 -1.48
C ALA A 215 13.68 11.75 -1.65
N GLU A 216 14.03 12.89 -2.24
CA GLU A 216 15.38 13.43 -2.23
C GLU A 216 15.54 14.29 -0.98
N ILE A 217 16.50 13.95 -0.14
CA ILE A 217 16.81 14.60 1.13
C ILE A 217 18.09 15.40 0.96
N LYS A 218 18.05 16.67 1.39
CA LYS A 218 19.24 17.51 1.46
C LYS A 218 19.90 17.34 2.82
N ALA A 219 21.15 16.95 2.83
CA ALA A 219 21.99 16.88 4.02
C ALA A 219 22.52 18.28 4.40
N GLU A 220 23.00 18.42 5.63
CA GLU A 220 23.54 19.68 6.16
C GLU A 220 24.83 20.11 5.44
N ASP A 221 25.59 19.16 4.91
CA ASP A 221 26.79 19.40 4.12
C ASP A 221 26.50 19.88 2.68
N GLY A 222 25.21 20.05 2.33
CA GLY A 222 24.76 20.46 1.02
C GLY A 222 24.64 19.32 -0.01
N SER A 223 24.99 18.09 0.36
CA SER A 223 24.77 16.91 -0.50
C SER A 223 23.29 16.53 -0.53
N SER A 224 22.88 15.85 -1.61
CA SER A 224 21.54 15.25 -1.73
C SER A 224 21.65 13.74 -1.84
N TYR A 225 20.80 13.03 -1.12
CA TYR A 225 20.62 11.58 -1.26
C TYR A 225 19.14 11.23 -1.33
N ARG A 226 18.81 10.00 -1.70
CA ARG A 226 17.41 9.55 -1.70
C ARG A 226 17.15 8.65 -0.50
N ALA A 227 16.00 8.82 0.14
CA ALA A 227 15.61 8.03 1.30
C ALA A 227 14.09 7.79 1.31
N PHE A 228 13.68 6.81 2.09
CA PHE A 228 12.29 6.57 2.44
C PHE A 228 11.95 7.33 3.72
N VAL A 229 10.95 8.21 3.67
CA VAL A 229 10.38 8.88 4.84
C VAL A 229 9.16 8.06 5.30
N THR A 230 9.15 7.66 6.56
CA THR A 230 8.25 6.61 7.08
C THR A 230 7.33 7.09 8.20
N HIS A 231 7.68 8.16 8.91
CA HIS A 231 6.89 8.65 10.05
C HIS A 231 5.91 9.76 9.65
N THR A 232 4.71 9.70 10.20
CA THR A 232 3.67 10.73 10.00
C THR A 232 4.11 12.10 10.45
N VAL A 233 4.80 12.19 11.59
CA VAL A 233 5.45 13.43 12.03
C VAL A 233 6.87 13.43 11.47
N ASN A 234 7.07 14.17 10.38
CA ASN A 234 8.37 14.33 9.74
C ASN A 234 8.62 15.82 9.40
N PRO A 235 9.89 16.26 9.35
CA PRO A 235 10.23 17.67 9.10
C PRO A 235 9.99 18.11 7.65
N PHE A 236 9.68 17.18 6.75
CA PHE A 236 9.58 17.43 5.31
C PHE A 236 8.14 17.69 4.85
N GLY A 237 7.14 17.40 5.69
CA GLY A 237 5.72 17.51 5.35
C GLY A 237 5.21 16.41 4.41
N PHE A 238 5.99 15.35 4.19
CA PHE A 238 5.57 14.26 3.31
C PHE A 238 4.51 13.37 3.97
N PRO A 239 3.55 12.83 3.20
CA PRO A 239 2.65 11.80 3.71
C PRO A 239 3.44 10.54 4.01
N ALA A 240 3.40 10.11 5.26
CA ALA A 240 4.05 8.90 5.71
C ALA A 240 3.33 8.32 6.93
N LYS A 241 3.52 7.03 7.18
CA LYS A 241 2.89 6.30 8.28
C LYS A 241 3.59 4.96 8.47
N ASP A 242 4.04 4.71 9.70
CA ASP A 242 4.53 3.40 10.14
C ASP A 242 3.55 2.80 11.15
N ARG A 243 2.93 1.68 10.79
CA ARG A 243 2.03 0.93 11.70
C ARG A 243 2.79 -0.20 12.40
N SER A 244 3.91 -0.65 11.84
CA SER A 244 4.78 -1.64 12.47
C SER A 244 5.42 -1.11 13.76
N GLY A 245 5.69 0.21 13.82
CA GLY A 245 6.38 0.88 14.93
C GLY A 245 7.85 0.50 15.02
N ARG A 246 8.44 0.07 13.89
CA ARG A 246 9.80 -0.50 13.81
C ARG A 246 10.73 0.33 12.95
N LEU A 247 10.20 1.22 12.11
CA LEU A 247 10.99 1.97 11.16
C LEU A 247 11.58 3.21 11.82
N ASP A 248 12.75 3.63 11.34
CA ASP A 248 13.33 4.92 11.65
C ASP A 248 12.66 6.00 10.78
N LEU A 249 12.71 7.27 11.22
CA LEU A 249 12.13 8.42 10.50
C LEU A 249 12.49 8.43 9.01
N MET A 250 13.76 8.07 8.73
CA MET A 250 14.28 7.87 7.39
C MET A 250 14.94 6.51 7.29
N GLU A 251 14.61 5.76 6.25
CA GLU A 251 15.23 4.48 5.92
C GLU A 251 16.01 4.62 4.60
N PRO A 252 17.11 3.86 4.43
CA PRO A 252 17.71 3.69 3.12
C PRO A 252 16.64 3.23 2.12
N PRO A 253 16.72 3.64 0.84
CA PRO A 253 15.66 3.37 -0.12
C PRO A 253 15.69 1.93 -0.64
N HIS A 254 15.82 0.93 0.22
CA HIS A 254 15.90 -0.48 -0.14
C HIS A 254 14.61 -1.20 0.26
N LEU A 255 13.72 -1.47 -0.70
CA LEU A 255 12.37 -1.93 -0.40
C LEU A 255 12.31 -3.31 0.28
N GLY A 256 13.17 -4.26 -0.10
CA GLY A 256 13.24 -5.57 0.55
C GLY A 256 13.60 -5.48 2.04
N ALA A 257 14.63 -4.70 2.39
CA ALA A 257 15.05 -4.46 3.76
C ALA A 257 13.97 -3.75 4.59
N LEU A 258 13.29 -2.76 4.01
CA LEU A 258 12.17 -2.05 4.63
C LEU A 258 11.04 -3.02 5.01
N ILE A 259 10.59 -3.85 4.06
CA ILE A 259 9.54 -4.86 4.28
C ILE A 259 9.96 -5.85 5.37
N ALA A 260 11.22 -6.32 5.34
CA ALA A 260 11.75 -7.23 6.36
C ALA A 260 11.72 -6.61 7.77
N LYS A 261 12.12 -5.33 7.89
CA LYS A 261 12.09 -4.57 9.14
C LYS A 261 10.65 -4.42 9.67
N CYS A 262 9.69 -4.04 8.82
CA CYS A 262 8.26 -4.00 9.17
C CYS A 262 7.72 -5.35 9.67
N ALA A 263 8.08 -6.44 8.98
CA ALA A 263 7.63 -7.80 9.32
C ALA A 263 8.27 -8.34 10.61
N GLY A 264 9.27 -7.64 11.16
CA GLY A 264 9.97 -8.05 12.37
C GLY A 264 10.97 -9.17 12.18
N ALA A 265 11.40 -9.42 10.94
CA ALA A 265 12.63 -10.14 10.69
C ALA A 265 13.77 -9.26 11.20
N ALA A 266 14.38 -9.64 12.32
CA ALA A 266 15.41 -8.85 12.96
C ALA A 266 16.59 -8.57 12.02
N HIS A 267 16.95 -7.29 11.86
CA HIS A 267 18.37 -6.93 11.78
C HIS A 267 18.82 -6.58 13.21
N PRO A 268 20.07 -6.90 13.59
CA PRO A 268 20.60 -6.57 14.91
C PRO A 268 20.52 -5.06 15.10
N ALA A 269 19.64 -4.62 15.99
CA ALA A 269 19.51 -3.22 16.34
C ALA A 269 20.81 -2.74 16.99
N ALA A 270 21.43 -1.71 16.42
CA ALA A 270 22.28 -0.83 17.20
C ALA A 270 21.34 -0.07 18.15
N HIS A 271 21.27 -0.53 19.40
CA HIS A 271 20.57 0.16 20.48
C HIS A 271 21.11 1.58 20.64
N LEU A 272 20.27 2.59 20.40
CA LEU A 272 20.47 3.91 20.97
C LEU A 272 19.12 4.58 21.24
N TYR A 273 18.51 4.26 22.38
CA TYR A 273 17.78 5.27 23.15
C TYR A 273 18.00 4.99 24.64
N ALA A 274 18.83 5.85 25.23
CA ALA A 274 18.97 5.99 26.67
C ALA A 274 17.63 6.45 27.26
N THR A 275 17.21 5.79 28.33
CA THR A 275 16.08 6.23 29.17
C THR A 275 16.44 7.52 29.90
N PRO A 276 15.54 8.53 29.97
CA PRO A 276 15.74 9.67 30.86
C PRO A 276 15.56 9.23 32.31
N ASP A 277 16.55 9.52 33.16
CA ASP A 277 16.49 9.30 34.60
C ASP A 277 15.27 9.99 35.23
N THR A 278 14.54 9.23 36.04
CA THR A 278 13.51 9.77 36.94
C THR A 278 14.18 10.23 38.23
N PRO A 279 14.06 11.50 38.66
CA PRO A 279 14.66 11.92 39.92
C PRO A 279 13.93 11.26 41.11
N ALA A 280 14.70 10.60 41.96
CA ALA A 280 14.24 9.98 43.19
C ALA A 280 13.67 11.03 44.14
N ASN A 281 12.40 10.90 44.49
CA ASN A 281 11.77 11.67 45.55
C ASN A 281 12.05 10.97 46.89
N THR A 282 13.04 11.47 47.64
CA THR A 282 13.31 11.03 49.01
C THR A 282 12.33 11.70 49.97
N THR A 283 11.34 10.96 50.43
CA THR A 283 10.53 11.34 51.58
C THR A 283 11.30 10.96 52.86
N GLU A 284 11.97 11.93 53.48
CA GLU A 284 12.47 11.79 54.85
C GLU A 284 11.28 11.84 55.82
N TYR A 285 11.14 10.77 56.62
CA TYR A 285 10.27 10.72 57.77
C TYR A 285 10.86 11.56 58.90
N ALA A 286 10.14 12.59 59.33
CA ALA A 286 10.40 13.29 60.59
C ALA A 286 9.14 13.22 61.46
N GLU A 287 9.09 12.24 62.37
CA GLU A 287 8.21 12.32 63.54
C GLU A 287 9.08 12.45 64.79
N HIS A 288 8.98 13.63 65.40
CA HIS A 288 9.65 14.02 66.63
C HIS A 288 8.65 13.85 67.78
N THR A 289 8.93 12.90 68.67
CA THR A 289 8.67 12.85 70.13
C THR A 289 7.43 13.56 70.72
N ALA A 290 6.59 12.78 71.41
CA ALA A 290 6.36 12.85 72.86
C ALA A 290 5.74 11.53 73.36
#